data_AF-A0A248YU13-F1
#
_entry.id   AF-A0A248YU13-F1
#
_cell.length_a   1.000
_cell.length_b   1.000
_cell.length_c   1.000
_cell.angle_alpha   90.00
_cell.angle_beta   90.00
_cell.angle_gamma   90.00
#
_symmetry.space_group_name_H-M   'P 1'
#
loop_
_entity.id
_entity.type
_entity.pdbx_description
1 polymer ?
#
loop_
_entity_poly.entity_id
_entity_poly.type
_entity_poly.pdbx_seq_one_letter_code
_entity_poly.pdbx_strand_id
1 'polypeptide(L)'
;MDDELRQALAGLAEPVVPRPDPYRRLLARVRRRRRRVALAAVAGFAAVLTAVPVLGGGGLTDLRRAAASPAPGRYQPPSRIDTPMVRRLLDSPTRGNLADDYALIAEIERRYRDARVRLLVDPALDRVRVLFAQDVSGTRIVVVAFRNENQAVIRTGWGAPGASGADLVNETGTPDQAQELTAVVYGRRWSAVADRDGVAFGLAPAGCVAETSSNGQITESGSVARTWHATSGDGFLTWYAGQPDARWRFSCDGAVRYAGPAVPAEMRVAIPLAVATAQGGPDTGAIAMTVLSERMSKAGLSGGAEPQLVWAGRLPDWSVGGPGAVLVRSCFPTGGCAGLLRTGVAGSPTGTWDTSGIGQPDLMVVRLPGVGAAGVLVAGPPAAARAELLDERDDVLAGGDLDAGAGALLVDPRQVVRVRLYDQVGSLVRDVQVRPQVAASNFGEPDIR
;
A
#
# COMPACT_ATOMS: atom_id res chain seq x y z
N MET A 1 20.24 -29.93 -38.19
CA MET A 1 19.22 -29.10 -37.53
C MET A 1 19.42 -29.10 -36.01
N ASP A 2 19.65 -30.25 -35.36
CA ASP A 2 19.95 -30.30 -33.92
C ASP A 2 21.25 -29.61 -33.50
N ASP A 3 22.27 -29.59 -34.37
CA ASP A 3 23.54 -28.94 -34.04
C ASP A 3 23.48 -27.41 -34.11
N GLU A 4 22.64 -26.83 -34.99
CA GLU A 4 22.39 -25.38 -35.02
C GLU A 4 21.61 -24.93 -33.77
N LEU A 5 20.67 -25.75 -33.29
CA LEU A 5 19.92 -25.50 -32.05
C LEU A 5 20.82 -25.54 -30.81
N ARG A 6 21.78 -26.47 -30.75
CA ARG A 6 22.76 -26.52 -29.65
C ARG A 6 23.72 -25.33 -29.67
N GLN A 7 24.14 -24.88 -30.86
CA GLN A 7 25.03 -23.72 -30.99
C GLN A 7 24.32 -22.41 -30.64
N ALA A 8 23.04 -22.26 -31.00
CA ALA A 8 22.23 -21.09 -30.61
C ALA A 8 21.97 -21.02 -29.10
N LEU A 9 21.78 -22.17 -28.43
CA LEU A 9 21.57 -22.24 -26.98
C LEU A 9 22.87 -21.99 -26.18
N ALA A 10 24.03 -22.43 -26.69
CA ALA A 10 25.32 -22.16 -26.06
C ALA A 10 25.67 -20.66 -26.06
N GLY A 11 25.22 -19.91 -27.07
CA GLY A 11 25.39 -18.45 -27.13
C GLY A 11 24.54 -17.67 -26.11
N LEU A 12 23.50 -18.27 -25.55
CA LEU A 12 22.66 -17.65 -24.52
C LEU A 12 23.18 -17.86 -23.09
N ALA A 13 24.26 -18.63 -22.91
CA ALA A 13 24.89 -18.91 -21.63
C ALA A 13 26.11 -18.00 -21.36
N GLU A 14 26.27 -16.90 -22.09
CA GLU A 14 27.35 -15.95 -21.85
C GLU A 14 27.15 -15.30 -20.46
N PRO A 15 28.15 -15.37 -19.56
CA PRO A 15 28.00 -14.95 -18.17
C PRO A 15 27.66 -13.47 -18.09
N VAL A 16 26.42 -13.18 -17.72
CA VAL A 16 25.92 -11.81 -17.47
C VAL A 16 26.64 -11.27 -16.24
N VAL A 17 27.75 -10.57 -16.45
CA VAL A 17 28.44 -9.83 -15.40
C VAL A 17 27.53 -8.68 -14.97
N PRO A 18 27.05 -8.64 -13.71
CA PRO A 18 26.19 -7.57 -13.25
C PRO A 18 26.91 -6.23 -13.38
N ARG A 19 26.32 -5.29 -14.12
CA ARG A 19 26.84 -3.93 -14.17
C ARG A 19 26.84 -3.36 -12.74
N PRO A 20 27.89 -2.61 -12.33
CA PRO A 20 27.95 -2.02 -11.01
C PRO A 20 26.70 -1.19 -10.73
N ASP A 21 26.03 -1.49 -9.62
CA ASP A 21 24.81 -0.82 -9.19
C ASP A 21 25.00 0.71 -9.14
N PRO A 22 24.27 1.49 -9.98
CA PRO A 22 24.40 2.94 -10.05
C PRO A 22 23.99 3.64 -8.75
N TYR A 23 23.18 3.00 -7.90
CA TYR A 23 22.69 3.57 -6.65
C TYR A 23 23.75 3.63 -5.56
N ARG A 24 24.80 2.79 -5.65
CA ARG A 24 25.88 2.76 -4.64
C ARG A 24 26.64 4.09 -4.56
N ARG A 25 26.82 4.78 -5.70
CA ARG A 25 27.46 6.12 -5.76
C ARG A 25 26.57 7.21 -5.14
N LEU A 26 25.26 7.06 -5.28
CA LEU A 26 24.28 8.03 -4.80
C LEU A 26 24.14 7.94 -3.26
N LEU A 27 24.07 6.73 -2.71
CA LEU A 27 24.02 6.49 -1.27
C LEU A 27 25.30 6.93 -0.53
N ALA A 28 26.47 6.76 -1.15
CA ALA A 28 27.74 7.25 -0.60
C ALA A 28 27.77 8.78 -0.47
N ARG A 29 27.16 9.50 -1.43
CA ARG A 29 27.09 10.96 -1.44
C ARG A 29 26.13 11.50 -0.37
N VAL A 30 25.00 10.82 -0.15
CA VAL A 30 24.03 11.15 0.91
C VAL A 30 24.60 10.93 2.31
N ARG A 31 25.32 9.82 2.55
CA ARG A 31 25.98 9.55 3.85
C ARG A 31 27.01 10.63 4.21
N ARG A 32 27.82 11.10 3.25
CA ARG A 32 28.79 12.18 3.48
C ARG A 32 28.12 13.52 3.83
N ARG A 33 26.97 13.82 3.21
CA ARG A 33 26.21 15.06 3.50
C ARG A 33 25.61 15.05 4.90
N ARG A 34 25.00 13.93 5.33
CA ARG A 34 24.44 13.79 6.69
C ARG A 34 25.51 13.95 7.78
N ARG A 35 26.72 13.41 7.57
CA ARG A 35 27.84 13.59 8.52
C ARG A 35 28.28 15.05 8.66
N ARG A 36 28.22 15.84 7.59
CA ARG A 36 28.56 17.28 7.64
C ARG A 36 27.48 18.13 8.30
N VAL A 37 26.20 17.77 8.12
CA VAL A 37 25.07 18.49 8.76
C VAL A 37 25.00 18.22 10.27
N ALA A 38 25.30 16.99 10.70
CA ALA A 38 25.34 16.64 12.12
C ALA A 38 26.41 17.43 12.91
N LEU A 39 27.55 17.74 12.29
CA LEU A 39 28.60 18.54 12.92
C LEU A 39 28.25 20.04 13.02
N ALA A 40 27.37 20.56 12.17
CA ALA A 40 26.94 21.97 12.24
C ALA A 40 25.85 22.21 13.30
N ALA A 41 25.09 21.18 13.68
CA ALA A 41 24.00 21.31 14.66
C ALA A 41 24.47 21.40 16.13
N VAL A 42 25.70 20.98 16.42
CA VAL A 42 26.24 20.97 17.80
C VAL A 42 26.75 22.36 18.23
N ALA A 43 27.00 23.28 17.28
CA ALA A 43 27.51 24.62 17.59
C ALA A 43 26.42 25.69 17.86
N GLY A 44 25.13 25.36 17.69
CA GLY A 44 24.05 26.36 17.69
C GLY A 44 23.19 26.44 18.96
N PHE A 45 23.44 25.62 19.99
CA PHE A 45 22.53 25.44 21.12
C PHE A 45 22.97 26.10 22.44
N ALA A 46 23.81 27.14 22.37
CA ALA A 46 24.37 27.79 23.56
C ALA A 46 23.95 29.26 23.80
N ALA A 47 22.97 29.81 23.08
CA ALA A 47 22.69 31.25 23.18
C ALA A 47 21.21 31.66 23.03
N VAL A 48 20.28 31.06 23.77
CA VAL A 48 18.97 31.69 24.05
C VAL A 48 18.45 31.24 25.41
N LEU A 49 18.92 31.87 26.47
CA LEU A 49 18.33 31.78 27.82
C LEU A 49 18.45 33.15 28.48
N THR A 50 17.48 34.04 28.24
CA THR A 50 17.05 35.07 29.21
C THR A 50 15.76 35.77 28.73
N ALA A 51 14.90 36.06 29.71
CA ALA A 51 13.72 36.93 29.70
C ALA A 51 12.35 36.26 29.44
N VAL A 52 11.63 35.99 30.54
CA VAL A 52 10.17 35.90 30.59
C VAL A 52 9.68 36.87 31.67
N PRO A 53 8.85 37.89 31.34
CA PRO A 53 7.94 38.50 32.29
C PRO A 53 6.54 37.91 32.13
N VAL A 54 5.91 37.65 33.27
CA VAL A 54 4.48 37.37 33.45
C VAL A 54 3.73 38.70 33.42
N LEU A 55 2.60 38.80 32.71
CA LEU A 55 1.39 39.58 33.08
C LEU A 55 0.26 39.46 32.02
N GLY A 56 -0.85 38.82 32.42
CA GLY A 56 -2.23 39.31 32.36
C GLY A 56 -2.97 39.59 31.03
N GLY A 57 -4.18 39.03 30.90
CA GLY A 57 -5.36 39.73 30.36
C GLY A 57 -5.87 39.25 28.99
N GLY A 58 -7.14 38.84 28.95
CA GLY A 58 -7.81 38.25 27.80
C GLY A 58 -8.08 39.21 26.63
N GLY A 59 -8.26 38.62 25.46
CA GLY A 59 -8.64 39.32 24.23
C GLY A 59 -8.57 38.38 23.04
N LEU A 60 -9.70 38.18 22.38
CA LEU A 60 -9.94 37.38 21.18
C LEU A 60 -8.77 37.42 20.18
N THR A 61 -8.05 36.30 20.04
CA THR A 61 -7.13 36.09 18.93
C THR A 61 -7.89 35.57 17.73
N ASP A 62 -8.39 36.50 16.93
CA ASP A 62 -8.46 36.31 15.48
C ASP A 62 -7.06 35.92 15.00
N LEU A 63 -6.82 34.61 14.86
CA LEU A 63 -5.65 34.07 14.17
C LEU A 63 -5.85 34.31 12.68
N ARG A 64 -5.83 35.58 12.29
CA ARG A 64 -5.55 36.02 10.94
C ARG A 64 -4.12 35.61 10.66
N ARG A 65 -3.96 34.36 10.20
CA ARG A 65 -2.73 33.77 9.68
C ARG A 65 -2.14 34.78 8.71
N ALA A 66 -1.16 35.55 9.18
CA ALA A 66 -0.36 36.41 8.34
C ALA A 66 0.27 35.46 7.31
N ALA A 67 -0.19 35.56 6.07
CA ALA A 67 0.42 34.85 4.95
C ALA A 67 1.87 35.34 4.89
N ALA A 68 2.78 34.53 5.41
CA ALA A 68 4.19 34.71 5.13
C ALA A 68 4.31 34.74 3.61
N SER A 69 4.84 35.84 3.06
CA SER A 69 5.18 35.91 1.65
C SER A 69 5.96 34.64 1.30
N PRO A 70 5.51 33.85 0.31
CA PRO A 70 6.20 32.61 -0.02
C PRO A 70 7.63 32.97 -0.38
N ALA A 71 8.60 32.44 0.37
CA ALA A 71 9.97 32.35 -0.11
C ALA A 71 9.90 31.80 -1.55
N PRO A 72 10.65 32.36 -2.53
CA PRO A 72 10.48 32.03 -3.94
C PRO A 72 10.43 30.51 -4.11
N GLY A 73 9.20 30.01 -4.24
CA GLY A 73 8.91 28.59 -4.11
C GLY A 73 9.58 27.93 -5.29
N ARG A 74 10.39 26.91 -5.05
CA ARG A 74 10.91 26.10 -6.15
C ARG A 74 9.69 25.49 -6.84
N TYR A 75 9.51 25.80 -8.12
CA TYR A 75 8.50 25.14 -8.94
C TYR A 75 8.65 23.62 -8.78
N GLN A 76 7.53 22.91 -8.74
CA GLN A 76 7.58 21.46 -8.76
C GLN A 76 8.21 21.04 -10.09
N PRO A 77 9.26 20.20 -10.07
CA PRO A 77 9.88 19.76 -11.31
C PRO A 77 8.87 18.94 -12.12
N PRO A 78 8.62 19.27 -13.39
CA PRO A 78 7.66 18.55 -14.19
C PRO A 78 8.19 17.19 -14.61
N SER A 79 7.29 16.22 -14.75
CA SER A 79 7.62 14.88 -15.22
C SER A 79 7.67 14.85 -16.75
N ARG A 80 8.51 13.98 -17.32
CA ARG A 80 8.60 13.81 -18.77
C ARG A 80 7.40 13.04 -19.30
N ILE A 81 7.01 13.36 -20.54
CA ILE A 81 6.04 12.59 -21.33
C ILE A 81 6.86 11.60 -22.18
N ASP A 82 7.34 10.54 -21.55
CA ASP A 82 8.29 9.59 -22.14
C ASP A 82 7.64 8.30 -22.67
N THR A 83 6.38 8.03 -22.31
CA THR A 83 5.63 6.87 -22.80
C THR A 83 4.43 7.26 -23.67
N PRO A 84 4.08 6.44 -24.69
CA PRO A 84 2.86 6.65 -25.48
C PRO A 84 1.59 6.64 -24.63
N MET A 85 1.56 5.88 -23.53
CA MET A 85 0.38 5.76 -22.69
C MET A 85 0.15 7.01 -21.84
N VAL A 86 1.20 7.63 -21.30
CA VAL A 86 1.10 8.94 -20.64
C VAL A 86 0.61 9.99 -21.63
N ARG A 87 1.13 10.00 -22.86
CA ARG A 87 0.63 10.91 -23.90
C ARG A 87 -0.86 10.70 -24.17
N ARG A 88 -1.29 9.44 -24.33
CA ARG A 88 -2.71 9.08 -24.52
C ARG A 88 -3.59 9.52 -23.36
N LEU A 89 -3.12 9.40 -22.11
CA LEU A 89 -3.84 9.92 -20.93
C LEU A 89 -4.07 11.43 -21.04
N LEU A 90 -3.00 12.20 -21.31
CA LEU A 90 -3.06 13.66 -21.42
C LEU A 90 -3.88 14.13 -22.64
N ASP A 91 -3.93 13.30 -23.68
CA ASP A 91 -4.71 13.56 -24.89
C ASP A 91 -6.17 13.09 -24.82
N SER A 92 -6.52 12.30 -23.80
CA SER A 92 -7.90 11.81 -23.58
C SER A 92 -8.89 12.97 -23.39
N PRO A 93 -10.14 12.85 -23.86
CA PRO A 93 -11.19 13.82 -23.58
C PRO A 93 -11.41 13.98 -22.07
N THR A 94 -11.97 15.13 -21.68
CA THR A 94 -12.47 15.32 -20.32
C THR A 94 -13.54 14.27 -20.03
N ARG A 95 -13.50 13.65 -18.85
CA ARG A 95 -14.41 12.57 -18.45
C ARG A 95 -15.05 12.85 -17.09
N GLY A 96 -16.09 12.09 -16.77
CA GLY A 96 -16.92 12.27 -15.57
C GLY A 96 -18.25 12.94 -15.89
N ASN A 97 -19.16 13.02 -14.92
CA ASN A 97 -20.52 13.52 -15.13
C ASN A 97 -20.60 15.03 -15.39
N LEU A 98 -19.48 15.77 -15.27
CA LEU A 98 -19.39 17.20 -15.60
C LEU A 98 -18.63 17.47 -16.91
N ALA A 99 -18.26 16.42 -17.66
CA ALA A 99 -17.45 16.57 -18.88
C ALA A 99 -18.14 17.38 -19.98
N ASP A 100 -19.48 17.30 -20.07
CA ASP A 100 -20.27 18.00 -21.08
C ASP A 100 -20.63 19.45 -20.69
N ASP A 101 -20.31 19.87 -19.45
CA ASP A 101 -20.44 21.27 -19.02
C ASP A 101 -19.22 22.07 -19.51
N TYR A 102 -19.19 22.35 -20.82
CA TYR A 102 -18.06 23.05 -21.45
C TYR A 102 -17.80 24.43 -20.84
N ALA A 103 -18.82 25.10 -20.30
CA ALA A 103 -18.67 26.39 -19.65
C ALA A 103 -17.90 26.25 -18.32
N LEU A 104 -18.27 25.27 -17.50
CA LEU A 104 -17.54 24.93 -16.27
C LEU A 104 -16.11 24.49 -16.57
N ILE A 105 -15.91 23.60 -17.56
CA ILE A 105 -14.56 23.14 -17.94
C ILE A 105 -13.68 24.31 -18.38
N ALA A 106 -14.19 25.19 -19.25
CA ALA A 106 -13.47 26.38 -19.69
C ALA A 106 -13.14 27.34 -18.53
N GLU A 107 -14.07 27.50 -17.57
CA GLU A 107 -13.81 28.27 -16.36
C GLU A 107 -12.67 27.64 -15.54
N ILE A 108 -12.72 26.33 -15.28
CA ILE A 108 -11.69 25.62 -14.50
C ILE A 108 -10.33 25.80 -15.17
N GLU A 109 -10.21 25.56 -16.48
CA GLU A 109 -8.94 25.72 -17.20
C GLU A 109 -8.39 27.15 -17.10
N ARG A 110 -9.26 28.16 -17.24
CA ARG A 110 -8.88 29.57 -17.06
C ARG A 110 -8.35 29.83 -15.64
N ARG A 111 -9.10 29.40 -14.61
CA ARG A 111 -8.71 29.61 -13.20
C ARG A 111 -7.39 28.92 -12.85
N TYR A 112 -7.18 27.69 -13.33
CA TYR A 112 -5.92 26.97 -13.11
C TYR A 112 -4.75 27.60 -13.86
N ARG A 113 -4.97 28.12 -15.08
CA ARG A 113 -3.97 28.87 -15.85
C ARG A 113 -3.53 30.13 -15.10
N ASP A 114 -4.49 30.91 -14.59
CA ASP A 114 -4.21 32.14 -13.83
C ASP A 114 -3.50 31.84 -12.51
N ALA A 115 -3.80 30.70 -11.89
CA ALA A 115 -3.21 30.29 -10.61
C ALA A 115 -1.90 29.50 -10.73
N ARG A 116 -1.31 29.37 -11.92
CA ARG A 116 -0.10 28.55 -12.16
C ARG A 116 1.04 28.88 -11.20
N VAL A 117 1.32 30.16 -10.97
CA VAL A 117 2.37 30.63 -10.05
C VAL A 117 2.06 30.23 -8.61
N ARG A 118 0.80 30.39 -8.19
CA ARG A 118 0.33 30.01 -6.85
C ARG A 118 0.45 28.50 -6.61
N LEU A 119 0.19 27.70 -7.64
CA LEU A 119 0.29 26.23 -7.59
C LEU A 119 1.72 25.69 -7.80
N LEU A 120 2.71 26.60 -7.82
CA LEU A 120 4.13 26.29 -8.04
C LEU A 120 4.36 25.43 -9.28
N VAL A 121 3.62 25.71 -10.35
CA VAL A 121 3.76 25.03 -11.64
C VAL A 121 4.74 25.82 -12.51
N ASP A 122 5.66 25.10 -13.16
CA ASP A 122 6.65 25.67 -14.07
C ASP A 122 5.97 26.51 -15.18
N PRO A 123 6.37 27.78 -15.40
CA PRO A 123 5.79 28.63 -16.44
C PRO A 123 5.93 28.07 -17.86
N ALA A 124 6.86 27.15 -18.12
CA ALA A 124 7.01 26.46 -19.40
C ALA A 124 5.90 25.43 -19.68
N LEU A 125 5.03 25.13 -18.72
CA LEU A 125 3.82 24.32 -18.89
C LEU A 125 2.63 25.25 -19.14
N ASP A 126 2.52 25.73 -20.36
CA ASP A 126 1.57 26.77 -20.77
C ASP A 126 0.17 26.24 -21.14
N ARG A 127 0.07 24.95 -21.49
CA ARG A 127 -1.20 24.30 -21.82
C ARG A 127 -1.85 23.73 -20.56
N VAL A 128 -3.09 24.13 -20.30
CA VAL A 128 -3.91 23.63 -19.20
C VAL A 128 -5.07 22.85 -19.79
N ARG A 129 -5.31 21.64 -19.28
CA ARG A 129 -6.43 20.80 -19.70
C ARG A 129 -7.08 20.10 -18.51
N VAL A 130 -8.41 20.09 -18.44
CA VAL A 130 -9.11 19.21 -17.50
C VAL A 130 -9.19 17.81 -18.09
N LEU A 131 -8.70 16.80 -17.36
CA LEU A 131 -8.78 15.39 -17.76
C LEU A 131 -10.01 14.69 -17.19
N PHE A 132 -10.47 15.15 -16.02
CA PHE A 132 -11.58 14.56 -15.29
C PHE A 132 -12.30 15.62 -14.45
N ALA A 133 -13.63 15.60 -14.46
CA ALA A 133 -14.48 16.44 -13.65
C ALA A 133 -15.73 15.65 -13.24
N GLN A 134 -15.90 15.41 -11.94
CA GLN A 134 -17.01 14.62 -11.42
C GLN A 134 -17.50 15.11 -10.07
N ASP A 135 -18.83 15.14 -9.89
CA ASP A 135 -19.47 15.19 -8.58
C ASP A 135 -19.84 13.77 -8.14
N VAL A 136 -19.32 13.34 -6.98
CA VAL A 136 -19.58 12.01 -6.39
C VAL A 136 -19.63 12.09 -4.88
N SER A 137 -20.68 11.51 -4.28
CA SER A 137 -20.86 11.41 -2.82
C SER A 137 -20.62 12.73 -2.08
N GLY A 138 -21.19 13.83 -2.57
CA GLY A 138 -21.03 15.14 -1.95
C GLY A 138 -19.65 15.78 -2.13
N THR A 139 -18.83 15.30 -3.07
CA THR A 139 -17.52 15.89 -3.39
C THR A 139 -17.39 16.13 -4.90
N ARG A 140 -16.92 17.32 -5.26
CA ARG A 140 -16.44 17.65 -6.60
C ARG A 140 -14.96 17.31 -6.72
N ILE A 141 -14.59 16.56 -7.75
CA ILE A 141 -13.22 16.19 -8.08
C ILE A 141 -12.88 16.77 -9.44
N VAL A 142 -11.73 17.42 -9.57
CA VAL A 142 -11.16 17.79 -10.87
C VAL A 142 -9.71 17.34 -10.97
N VAL A 143 -9.33 16.80 -12.14
CA VAL A 143 -7.94 16.46 -12.47
C VAL A 143 -7.50 17.36 -13.61
N VAL A 144 -6.49 18.17 -13.37
CA VAL A 144 -6.00 19.18 -14.31
C VAL A 144 -4.55 18.89 -14.67
N ALA A 145 -4.25 18.81 -15.96
CA ALA A 145 -2.90 18.70 -16.48
C ALA A 145 -2.37 20.06 -16.93
N PHE A 146 -1.19 20.41 -16.44
CA PHE A 146 -0.34 21.47 -17.00
C PHE A 146 0.71 20.79 -17.85
N ARG A 147 0.84 21.14 -19.13
CA ARG A 147 1.76 20.46 -20.04
C ARG A 147 2.35 21.36 -21.11
N ASN A 148 3.46 20.90 -21.66
CA ASN A 148 3.96 21.27 -22.97
C ASN A 148 4.14 19.99 -23.82
N GLU A 149 5.00 20.03 -24.84
CA GLU A 149 5.20 18.89 -25.74
C GLU A 149 5.87 17.68 -25.07
N ASN A 150 6.75 17.91 -24.10
CA ASN A 150 7.64 16.90 -23.55
C ASN A 150 7.51 16.70 -22.04
N GLN A 151 6.75 17.57 -21.36
CA GLN A 151 6.64 17.57 -19.91
C GLN A 151 5.21 17.87 -19.48
N ALA A 152 4.81 17.30 -18.34
CA ALA A 152 3.53 17.58 -17.71
C ALA A 152 3.58 17.45 -16.18
N VAL A 153 2.62 18.11 -15.54
CA VAL A 153 2.31 18.01 -14.13
C VAL A 153 0.80 17.89 -13.99
N ILE A 154 0.36 17.00 -13.10
CA ILE A 154 -1.06 16.82 -12.78
C ILE A 154 -1.36 17.46 -11.43
N ARG A 155 -2.53 18.09 -11.33
CA ARG A 155 -3.11 18.63 -10.12
C ARG A 155 -4.49 18.03 -9.91
N THR A 156 -4.82 17.79 -8.66
CA THR A 156 -6.15 17.33 -8.27
C THR A 156 -6.77 18.37 -7.36
N GLY A 157 -7.89 18.94 -7.79
CA GLY A 157 -8.70 19.84 -6.98
C GLY A 157 -9.90 19.10 -6.40
N TRP A 158 -10.28 19.50 -5.19
CA TRP A 158 -11.40 18.90 -4.47
C TRP A 158 -12.31 20.01 -3.93
N GLY A 159 -13.62 19.86 -4.01
CA GLY A 159 -14.56 20.85 -3.49
C GLY A 159 -15.88 20.21 -3.07
N ALA A 160 -16.78 21.02 -2.53
CA ALA A 160 -18.19 20.64 -2.39
C ALA A 160 -18.85 20.52 -3.78
N PRO A 161 -20.01 19.86 -3.92
CA PRO A 161 -20.77 19.87 -5.16
C PRO A 161 -21.14 21.32 -5.53
N GLY A 162 -21.02 21.65 -6.81
CA GLY A 162 -21.22 23.03 -7.26
C GLY A 162 -20.03 23.98 -7.05
N ALA A 163 -18.92 23.54 -6.43
CA ALA A 163 -17.74 24.38 -6.23
C ALA A 163 -17.25 25.01 -7.54
N SER A 164 -16.97 26.32 -7.50
CA SER A 164 -16.49 27.06 -8.67
C SER A 164 -15.05 26.68 -9.02
N GLY A 165 -14.59 27.08 -10.21
CA GLY A 165 -13.17 26.93 -10.56
C GLY A 165 -12.24 27.61 -9.56
N ALA A 166 -12.64 28.74 -8.96
CA ALA A 166 -11.83 29.43 -7.95
C ALA A 166 -11.72 28.63 -6.65
N ASP A 167 -12.84 28.05 -6.18
CA ASP A 167 -12.87 27.23 -4.97
C ASP A 167 -11.99 25.98 -5.14
N LEU A 168 -12.10 25.32 -6.29
CA LEU A 168 -11.30 24.13 -6.60
C LEU A 168 -9.80 24.41 -6.59
N VAL A 169 -9.36 25.55 -7.13
CA VAL A 169 -7.94 25.94 -7.09
C VAL A 169 -7.51 26.30 -5.66
N ASN A 170 -8.37 26.92 -4.85
CA ASN A 170 -8.05 27.26 -3.45
C ASN A 170 -7.84 26.00 -2.59
N GLU A 171 -8.57 24.93 -2.88
CA GLU A 171 -8.46 23.63 -2.21
C GLU A 171 -7.40 22.71 -2.85
N THR A 172 -6.77 23.14 -3.95
CA THR A 172 -5.70 22.38 -4.60
C THR A 172 -4.39 22.60 -3.85
N GLY A 173 -3.93 21.54 -3.17
CA GLY A 173 -2.63 21.55 -2.51
C GLY A 173 -1.46 21.59 -3.50
N THR A 174 -0.31 22.07 -3.02
CA THR A 174 0.98 21.92 -3.70
C THR A 174 1.71 20.73 -3.08
N PRO A 175 1.82 19.58 -3.76
CA PRO A 175 2.55 18.45 -3.20
C PRO A 175 4.03 18.81 -3.00
N ASP A 176 4.59 18.44 -1.85
CA ASP A 176 5.99 18.71 -1.48
C ASP A 176 7.00 17.94 -2.33
N GLN A 177 6.53 16.94 -3.10
CA GLN A 177 7.35 16.06 -3.92
C GLN A 177 6.86 16.07 -5.37
N ALA A 178 7.79 15.83 -6.30
CA ALA A 178 7.46 15.59 -7.70
C ALA A 178 6.54 14.36 -7.79
N GLN A 179 5.35 14.53 -8.35
CA GLN A 179 4.48 13.41 -8.63
C GLN A 179 4.96 12.73 -9.90
N GLU A 180 5.30 11.44 -9.81
CA GLU A 180 5.61 10.65 -10.99
C GLU A 180 4.39 10.62 -11.91
N LEU A 181 4.63 10.85 -13.20
CA LEU A 181 3.56 10.86 -14.20
C LEU A 181 3.46 9.47 -14.81
N THR A 182 2.47 8.71 -14.36
CA THR A 182 2.19 7.37 -14.85
C THR A 182 1.00 7.37 -15.81
N ALA A 183 0.78 6.24 -16.47
CA ALA A 183 -0.37 6.05 -17.36
C ALA A 183 -1.71 6.09 -16.62
N VAL A 184 -1.73 5.87 -15.30
CA VAL A 184 -2.96 5.85 -14.51
C VAL A 184 -2.82 6.76 -13.30
N VAL A 185 -3.69 7.75 -13.21
CA VAL A 185 -3.70 8.76 -12.14
C VAL A 185 -4.64 8.32 -11.04
N TYR A 186 -4.17 8.43 -9.80
CA TYR A 186 -4.95 8.16 -8.61
C TYR A 186 -5.00 9.39 -7.72
N GLY A 187 -6.15 9.62 -7.12
CA GLY A 187 -6.28 10.63 -6.07
C GLY A 187 -7.34 10.22 -5.06
N ARG A 188 -7.22 10.77 -3.86
CA ARG A 188 -8.17 10.56 -2.77
C ARG A 188 -8.27 11.80 -1.89
N ARG A 189 -9.43 11.98 -1.27
CA ARG A 189 -9.68 12.90 -0.17
C ARG A 189 -10.31 12.12 0.98
N TRP A 190 -9.82 12.34 2.19
CA TRP A 190 -10.38 11.77 3.41
C TRP A 190 -10.59 12.87 4.43
N SER A 191 -11.73 12.87 5.11
CA SER A 191 -11.96 13.70 6.28
C SER A 191 -11.48 12.97 7.53
N ALA A 192 -10.55 13.58 8.29
CA ALA A 192 -10.11 13.01 9.57
C ALA A 192 -11.22 13.02 10.65
N VAL A 193 -12.25 13.86 10.46
CA VAL A 193 -13.31 14.09 11.46
C VAL A 193 -14.46 13.09 11.32
N ALA A 194 -14.64 12.52 10.12
CA ALA A 194 -15.65 11.52 9.85
C ALA A 194 -15.05 10.45 8.94
N ASP A 195 -14.82 9.25 9.50
CA ASP A 195 -14.35 8.05 8.78
C ASP A 195 -15.33 7.57 7.68
N ARG A 196 -16.37 8.36 7.42
CA ARG A 196 -17.45 8.15 6.45
C ARG A 196 -17.43 9.13 5.28
N ASP A 197 -16.47 10.06 5.23
CA ASP A 197 -16.38 11.07 4.16
C ASP A 197 -15.08 10.88 3.37
N GLY A 198 -14.97 9.72 2.74
CA GLY A 198 -13.84 9.34 1.89
C GLY A 198 -14.25 9.25 0.43
N VAL A 199 -13.46 9.82 -0.47
CA VAL A 199 -13.63 9.67 -1.92
C VAL A 199 -12.28 9.36 -2.55
N ALA A 200 -12.25 8.43 -3.50
CA ALA A 200 -11.10 8.10 -4.31
C ALA A 200 -11.47 8.03 -5.79
N PHE A 201 -10.51 8.26 -6.67
CA PHE A 201 -10.68 8.04 -8.10
C PHE A 201 -9.41 7.39 -8.71
N GLY A 202 -9.62 6.69 -9.82
CA GLY A 202 -8.58 6.19 -10.71
C GLY A 202 -8.92 6.61 -12.14
N LEU A 203 -7.93 7.08 -12.89
CA LEU A 203 -8.09 7.63 -14.23
C LEU A 203 -7.00 7.09 -15.15
N ALA A 204 -7.36 6.19 -16.06
CA ALA A 204 -6.52 5.69 -17.14
C ALA A 204 -6.79 6.49 -18.44
N PRO A 205 -6.10 6.23 -19.56
CA PRO A 205 -6.46 6.81 -20.85
C PRO A 205 -7.85 6.38 -21.32
N ALA A 206 -8.47 7.21 -22.17
CA ALA A 206 -9.74 6.88 -22.83
C ALA A 206 -9.59 5.64 -23.73
N GLY A 207 -10.64 4.82 -23.74
CA GLY A 207 -10.69 3.50 -24.38
C GLY A 207 -10.02 2.38 -23.58
N CYS A 208 -9.49 2.65 -22.39
CA CYS A 208 -9.08 1.57 -21.48
C CYS A 208 -10.29 1.00 -20.75
N VAL A 209 -10.26 -0.31 -20.48
CA VAL A 209 -11.29 -1.00 -19.72
C VAL A 209 -11.00 -0.82 -18.24
N ALA A 210 -11.97 -0.28 -17.51
CA ALA A 210 -11.94 -0.13 -16.07
C ALA A 210 -12.82 -1.21 -15.42
N GLU A 211 -12.26 -1.94 -14.45
CA GLU A 211 -12.93 -3.06 -13.81
C GLU A 211 -12.80 -2.98 -12.30
N THR A 212 -13.82 -3.48 -11.60
CA THR A 212 -13.82 -3.62 -10.15
C THR A 212 -13.99 -5.07 -9.72
N SER A 213 -13.47 -5.40 -8.54
CA SER A 213 -13.71 -6.69 -7.88
C SER A 213 -13.75 -6.50 -6.38
N SER A 214 -14.82 -6.97 -5.74
CA SER A 214 -14.97 -7.02 -4.28
C SER A 214 -15.08 -8.47 -3.76
N ASN A 215 -14.91 -9.45 -4.65
CA ASN A 215 -15.19 -10.86 -4.37
C ASN A 215 -13.96 -11.77 -4.38
N GLY A 216 -12.80 -11.25 -3.96
CA GLY A 216 -11.57 -12.03 -3.94
C GLY A 216 -11.68 -13.25 -3.02
N GLN A 217 -11.19 -14.39 -3.48
CA GLN A 217 -11.14 -15.63 -2.71
C GLN A 217 -9.73 -16.20 -2.75
N ILE A 218 -9.20 -16.60 -1.58
CA ILE A 218 -7.89 -17.24 -1.52
C ILE A 218 -8.05 -18.71 -1.94
N THR A 219 -7.36 -19.08 -3.01
CA THR A 219 -7.32 -20.46 -3.51
C THR A 219 -6.38 -21.33 -2.66
N GLU A 220 -6.50 -22.65 -2.77
CA GLU A 220 -5.61 -23.61 -2.10
C GLU A 220 -4.11 -23.38 -2.37
N SER A 221 -3.76 -22.84 -3.55
CA SER A 221 -2.38 -22.48 -3.91
C SER A 221 -1.88 -21.19 -3.25
N GLY A 222 -2.75 -20.51 -2.50
CA GLY A 222 -2.52 -19.23 -1.86
C GLY A 222 -2.66 -18.02 -2.78
N SER A 223 -2.99 -18.21 -4.07
CA SER A 223 -3.30 -17.10 -4.97
C SER A 223 -4.73 -16.57 -4.74
N VAL A 224 -4.97 -15.29 -5.05
CA VAL A 224 -6.32 -14.71 -4.95
C VAL A 224 -7.02 -14.78 -6.31
N ALA A 225 -8.12 -15.54 -6.37
CA ALA A 225 -9.03 -15.56 -7.50
C ALA A 225 -10.06 -14.43 -7.38
N ARG A 226 -10.36 -13.75 -8.48
CA ARG A 226 -11.26 -12.60 -8.53
C ARG A 226 -12.17 -12.68 -9.74
N THR A 227 -13.44 -12.30 -9.57
CA THR A 227 -14.30 -11.95 -10.70
C THR A 227 -14.21 -10.45 -10.91
N TRP A 228 -13.88 -10.05 -12.13
CA TRP A 228 -13.78 -8.65 -12.52
C TRP A 228 -15.02 -8.24 -13.28
N HIS A 229 -15.60 -7.11 -12.88
CA HIS A 229 -16.76 -6.54 -13.53
C HIS A 229 -16.35 -5.23 -14.20
N ALA A 230 -16.48 -5.18 -15.52
CA ALA A 230 -16.29 -3.96 -16.29
C ALA A 230 -17.30 -2.91 -15.83
N THR A 231 -16.82 -1.70 -15.62
CA THR A 231 -17.68 -0.54 -15.39
C THR A 231 -17.90 0.19 -16.71
N SER A 232 -19.01 0.90 -16.83
CA SER A 232 -19.32 1.69 -18.03
C SER A 232 -18.48 2.97 -18.16
N GLY A 233 -17.49 3.18 -17.28
CA GLY A 233 -16.62 4.35 -17.32
C GLY A 233 -15.60 4.23 -18.45
N ASP A 234 -15.41 5.32 -19.21
CA ASP A 234 -14.38 5.42 -20.25
C ASP A 234 -12.97 5.52 -19.64
N GLY A 235 -12.51 4.42 -19.03
CA GLY A 235 -11.20 4.32 -18.38
C GLY A 235 -11.10 5.06 -17.04
N PHE A 236 -12.19 5.24 -16.30
CA PHE A 236 -12.14 5.81 -14.94
C PHE A 236 -13.01 5.07 -13.94
N LEU A 237 -12.64 5.15 -12.66
CA LEU A 237 -13.38 4.62 -11.52
C LEU A 237 -13.43 5.66 -10.41
N THR A 238 -14.53 5.67 -9.66
CA THR A 238 -14.65 6.41 -8.40
C THR A 238 -15.12 5.48 -7.31
N TRP A 239 -14.59 5.67 -6.11
CA TRP A 239 -15.03 4.99 -4.90
C TRP A 239 -15.38 6.05 -3.86
N TYR A 240 -16.38 5.77 -3.03
CA TYR A 240 -16.75 6.62 -1.91
C TYR A 240 -17.10 5.77 -0.69
N ALA A 241 -16.98 6.38 0.49
CA ALA A 241 -17.27 5.73 1.75
C ALA A 241 -18.70 5.17 1.80
N GLY A 242 -18.83 3.96 2.33
CA GLY A 242 -20.08 3.18 2.31
C GLY A 242 -20.17 2.21 1.13
N GLN A 243 -19.33 2.34 0.09
CA GLN A 243 -19.15 1.25 -0.88
C GLN A 243 -18.29 0.14 -0.30
N PRO A 244 -18.51 -1.13 -0.70
CA PRO A 244 -17.60 -2.21 -0.34
C PRO A 244 -16.19 -1.87 -0.81
N ASP A 245 -15.20 -2.22 0.01
CA ASP A 245 -13.81 -2.11 -0.37
C ASP A 245 -13.59 -2.95 -1.64
N ALA A 246 -13.15 -2.30 -2.71
CA ALA A 246 -13.00 -2.92 -4.02
C ALA A 246 -11.54 -2.82 -4.49
N ARG A 247 -11.14 -3.80 -5.29
CA ARG A 247 -9.95 -3.70 -6.14
C ARG A 247 -10.33 -3.08 -7.47
N TRP A 248 -9.40 -2.34 -8.03
CA TRP A 248 -9.51 -1.73 -9.34
C TRP A 248 -8.50 -2.37 -10.29
N ARG A 249 -8.91 -2.55 -11.54
CA ARG A 249 -8.06 -2.99 -12.63
C ARG A 249 -8.29 -2.06 -13.82
N PHE A 250 -7.19 -1.61 -14.42
CA PHE A 250 -7.21 -0.84 -15.67
C PHE A 250 -6.44 -1.60 -16.72
N SER A 251 -7.12 -1.95 -17.80
CA SER A 251 -6.54 -2.69 -18.94
C SER A 251 -6.58 -1.81 -20.18
N CYS A 252 -5.42 -1.57 -20.79
CA CYS A 252 -5.29 -0.78 -22.01
C CYS A 252 -4.63 -1.63 -23.09
N ASP A 253 -5.26 -1.71 -24.27
CA ASP A 253 -4.78 -2.49 -25.41
C ASP A 253 -4.56 -3.98 -25.05
N GLY A 254 -5.47 -4.56 -24.25
CA GLY A 254 -5.39 -5.95 -23.78
C GLY A 254 -4.40 -6.22 -22.64
N ALA A 255 -3.58 -5.24 -22.24
CA ALA A 255 -2.62 -5.37 -21.16
C ALA A 255 -3.11 -4.69 -19.87
N VAL A 256 -3.01 -5.39 -18.74
CA VAL A 256 -3.25 -4.80 -17.41
C VAL A 256 -2.16 -3.78 -17.12
N ARG A 257 -2.55 -2.52 -16.99
CA ARG A 257 -1.64 -1.41 -16.65
C ARG A 257 -1.64 -1.10 -15.17
N TYR A 258 -2.73 -1.45 -14.49
CA TYR A 258 -2.84 -1.36 -13.05
C TYR A 258 -3.76 -2.45 -12.51
N ALA A 259 -3.38 -3.03 -11.38
CA ALA A 259 -4.26 -3.83 -10.54
C ALA A 259 -3.90 -3.60 -9.07
N GLY A 260 -4.86 -3.12 -8.27
CA GLY A 260 -4.59 -2.71 -6.89
C GLY A 260 -5.87 -2.32 -6.13
N PRO A 261 -5.76 -2.01 -4.83
CA PRO A 261 -6.90 -1.56 -4.03
C PRO A 261 -7.37 -0.16 -4.45
N ALA A 262 -8.69 0.08 -4.43
CA ALA A 262 -9.27 1.40 -4.67
C ALA A 262 -8.74 2.47 -3.69
N VAL A 263 -8.47 2.04 -2.45
CA VAL A 263 -7.90 2.86 -1.40
C VAL A 263 -6.69 2.13 -0.80
N PRO A 264 -5.47 2.69 -0.87
CA PRO A 264 -4.29 2.07 -0.24
C PRO A 264 -4.53 1.81 1.25
N ALA A 265 -4.18 0.60 1.71
CA ALA A 265 -4.42 0.11 3.08
C ALA A 265 -3.79 0.97 4.19
N GLU A 266 -2.72 1.71 3.88
CA GLU A 266 -1.87 2.41 4.85
C GLU A 266 -2.47 3.67 5.49
N MET A 267 -3.66 4.12 5.08
CA MET A 267 -4.15 5.47 5.41
C MET A 267 -5.46 5.52 6.22
N ARG A 268 -6.06 4.38 6.58
CA ARG A 268 -7.04 4.40 7.68
C ARG A 268 -6.23 4.36 8.96
N VAL A 269 -6.16 5.51 9.63
CA VAL A 269 -5.55 5.71 10.94
C VAL A 269 -5.86 4.48 11.77
N ALA A 270 -4.82 3.84 12.33
CA ALA A 270 -5.01 2.80 13.33
C ALA A 270 -5.99 3.38 14.34
N ILE A 271 -7.25 2.95 14.29
CA ILE A 271 -8.22 3.31 15.32
C ILE A 271 -7.49 2.95 16.60
N PRO A 272 -7.26 3.90 17.52
CA PRO A 272 -6.73 3.55 18.82
C PRO A 272 -7.81 2.64 19.40
N LEU A 273 -7.66 1.33 19.24
CA LEU A 273 -8.41 0.37 20.02
C LEU A 273 -8.04 0.76 21.44
N ALA A 274 -9.00 1.37 22.13
CA ALA A 274 -8.84 1.78 23.50
C ALA A 274 -8.27 0.57 24.24
N VAL A 275 -7.05 0.75 24.76
CA VAL A 275 -6.24 -0.30 25.36
C VAL A 275 -7.02 -0.82 26.58
N ALA A 276 -7.80 -1.88 26.38
CA ALA A 276 -8.41 -2.63 27.46
C ALA A 276 -7.30 -3.46 28.12
N THR A 277 -6.84 -2.90 29.24
CA THR A 277 -6.06 -3.45 30.36
C THR A 277 -5.44 -4.85 30.23
N ALA A 278 -4.09 -4.83 30.29
CA ALA A 278 -3.18 -5.65 31.11
C ALA A 278 -3.54 -7.13 31.43
N GLN A 279 -2.57 -8.01 31.13
CA GLN A 279 -2.48 -9.44 31.46
C GLN A 279 -3.38 -10.37 30.64
N GLY A 280 -2.96 -10.68 29.40
CA GLY A 280 -3.45 -11.86 28.66
C GLY A 280 -4.97 -11.99 28.56
N GLY A 281 -5.68 -10.86 28.59
CA GLY A 281 -7.13 -10.85 28.72
C GLY A 281 -7.82 -11.52 27.53
N PRO A 282 -9.05 -12.04 27.74
CA PRO A 282 -9.86 -12.76 26.75
C PRO A 282 -10.13 -12.02 25.43
N ASP A 283 -9.69 -10.77 25.30
CA ASP A 283 -9.98 -9.90 24.16
C ASP A 283 -8.89 -9.87 23.06
N THR A 284 -7.66 -10.35 23.32
CA THR A 284 -6.60 -10.25 22.27
C THR A 284 -6.93 -11.08 21.04
N GLY A 285 -7.53 -12.26 21.24
CA GLY A 285 -8.02 -13.09 20.15
C GLY A 285 -9.14 -12.40 19.36
N ALA A 286 -10.13 -11.83 20.05
CA ALA A 286 -11.25 -11.11 19.43
C ALA A 286 -10.78 -9.87 18.66
N ILE A 287 -9.82 -9.12 19.20
CA ILE A 287 -9.16 -8.01 18.51
C ILE A 287 -8.44 -8.51 17.25
N ALA A 288 -7.66 -9.57 17.34
CA ALA A 288 -6.96 -10.12 16.17
C ALA A 288 -7.93 -10.61 15.10
N MET A 289 -9.04 -11.26 15.48
CA MET A 289 -10.11 -11.66 14.56
C MET A 289 -10.74 -10.45 13.87
N THR A 290 -11.04 -9.38 14.63
CA THR A 290 -11.58 -8.12 14.07
C THR A 290 -10.62 -7.48 13.08
N VAL A 291 -9.32 -7.41 13.44
CA VAL A 291 -8.27 -6.88 12.56
C VAL A 291 -8.11 -7.74 11.30
N LEU A 292 -8.19 -9.07 11.41
CA LEU A 292 -8.14 -9.95 10.24
C LEU A 292 -9.35 -9.72 9.33
N SER A 293 -10.57 -9.65 9.87
CA SER A 293 -11.78 -9.33 9.10
C SER A 293 -11.67 -7.99 8.38
N GLU A 294 -11.21 -6.95 9.06
CA GLU A 294 -11.03 -5.62 8.47
C GLU A 294 -9.97 -5.65 7.35
N ARG A 295 -8.85 -6.35 7.55
CA ARG A 295 -7.82 -6.51 6.51
C ARG A 295 -8.35 -7.28 5.30
N MET A 296 -9.11 -8.34 5.50
CA MET A 296 -9.73 -9.11 4.42
C MET A 296 -10.71 -8.23 3.64
N SER A 297 -11.57 -7.49 4.33
CA SER A 297 -12.48 -6.50 3.70
C SER A 297 -11.68 -5.51 2.85
N LYS A 298 -10.67 -4.84 3.44
CA LYS A 298 -9.83 -3.85 2.75
C LYS A 298 -9.09 -4.42 1.54
N ALA A 299 -8.73 -5.69 1.59
CA ALA A 299 -8.12 -6.40 0.46
C ALA A 299 -9.13 -6.79 -0.62
N GLY A 300 -10.43 -6.54 -0.43
CA GLY A 300 -11.52 -6.95 -1.31
C GLY A 300 -11.67 -8.47 -1.33
N LEU A 301 -11.44 -9.13 -0.20
CA LEU A 301 -11.66 -10.57 -0.02
C LEU A 301 -13.04 -10.82 0.58
N SER A 302 -13.79 -11.78 0.05
CA SER A 302 -15.15 -12.09 0.49
C SER A 302 -15.42 -13.59 0.52
N GLY A 303 -16.42 -14.01 1.31
CA GLY A 303 -16.81 -15.41 1.40
C GLY A 303 -15.88 -16.29 2.23
N GLY A 304 -14.91 -15.70 2.94
CA GLY A 304 -14.17 -16.39 3.98
C GLY A 304 -15.08 -16.69 5.18
N ALA A 305 -14.84 -17.81 5.86
CA ALA A 305 -15.48 -18.13 7.12
C ALA A 305 -15.14 -17.09 8.20
N GLU A 306 -15.93 -17.05 9.27
CA GLU A 306 -15.60 -16.23 10.44
C GLU A 306 -14.17 -16.53 10.93
N PRO A 307 -13.34 -15.51 11.22
CA PRO A 307 -12.00 -15.76 11.74
C PRO A 307 -12.01 -16.58 13.03
N GLN A 308 -11.07 -17.51 13.15
CA GLN A 308 -10.92 -18.40 14.29
C GLN A 308 -9.50 -18.29 14.87
N LEU A 309 -9.39 -18.50 16.19
CA LEU A 309 -8.11 -18.60 16.88
C LEU A 309 -7.47 -19.96 16.54
N VAL A 310 -6.27 -19.94 15.96
CA VAL A 310 -5.50 -21.15 15.63
C VAL A 310 -4.49 -21.46 16.71
N TRP A 311 -3.81 -20.44 17.21
CA TRP A 311 -2.77 -20.58 18.21
C TRP A 311 -2.65 -19.33 19.07
N ALA A 312 -2.34 -19.52 20.34
CA ALA A 312 -1.98 -18.45 21.27
C ALA A 312 -0.83 -18.93 22.15
N GLY A 313 0.17 -18.09 22.33
CA GLY A 313 1.33 -18.46 23.14
C GLY A 313 2.39 -17.39 23.15
N ARG A 314 3.60 -17.78 23.56
CA ARG A 314 4.76 -16.90 23.59
C ARG A 314 5.68 -17.24 22.42
N LEU A 315 6.10 -16.23 21.67
CA LEU A 315 7.13 -16.39 20.65
C LEU A 315 8.49 -16.62 21.31
N PRO A 316 9.43 -17.30 20.63
CA PRO A 316 10.77 -17.53 21.18
C PRO A 316 11.53 -16.21 21.35
N ASP A 317 12.48 -16.17 22.29
CA ASP A 317 13.20 -14.95 22.67
C ASP A 317 13.99 -14.29 21.53
N TRP A 318 14.39 -15.07 20.52
CA TRP A 318 15.03 -14.54 19.31
C TRP A 318 14.10 -13.69 18.43
N SER A 319 12.79 -13.76 18.64
CA SER A 319 11.78 -12.89 18.01
C SER A 319 11.50 -11.69 18.90
N VAL A 320 12.19 -10.55 18.69
CA VAL A 320 11.98 -9.24 19.37
C VAL A 320 11.47 -9.36 20.82
N GLY A 321 12.23 -10.07 21.68
CA GLY A 321 11.94 -10.20 23.12
C GLY A 321 10.91 -11.27 23.49
N GLY A 322 10.58 -12.18 22.57
CA GLY A 322 9.65 -13.29 22.78
C GLY A 322 8.27 -12.84 23.27
N PRO A 323 7.56 -11.96 22.54
CA PRO A 323 6.28 -11.43 23.00
C PRO A 323 5.20 -12.51 22.99
N GLY A 324 4.18 -12.32 23.83
CA GLY A 324 2.90 -13.01 23.66
C GLY A 324 2.29 -12.67 22.30
N ALA A 325 1.74 -13.68 21.63
CA ALA A 325 1.19 -13.57 20.29
C ALA A 325 -0.03 -14.47 20.10
N VAL A 326 -0.88 -14.07 19.16
CA VAL A 326 -2.04 -14.86 18.71
C VAL A 326 -2.01 -14.99 17.20
N LEU A 327 -2.29 -16.19 16.71
CA LEU A 327 -2.49 -16.49 15.30
C LEU A 327 -3.98 -16.75 15.08
N VAL A 328 -4.60 -15.93 14.23
CA VAL A 328 -5.97 -16.12 13.79
C VAL A 328 -6.02 -16.42 12.29
N ARG A 329 -7.07 -17.10 11.86
CA ARG A 329 -7.24 -17.59 10.50
C ARG A 329 -8.68 -17.45 10.03
N SER A 330 -8.89 -17.16 8.75
CA SER A 330 -10.18 -17.31 8.06
C SER A 330 -9.97 -18.09 6.76
N CYS A 331 -10.77 -19.13 6.53
CA CYS A 331 -10.64 -20.00 5.37
C CYS A 331 -11.78 -19.78 4.37
N PHE A 332 -11.46 -19.91 3.09
CA PHE A 332 -12.38 -19.73 1.98
C PHE A 332 -12.86 -21.10 1.46
N PRO A 333 -14.05 -21.19 0.84
CA PRO A 333 -14.54 -22.42 0.21
C PRO A 333 -13.60 -22.99 -0.86
N THR A 334 -12.73 -22.15 -1.43
CA THR A 334 -11.70 -22.49 -2.40
C THR A 334 -10.46 -23.16 -1.79
N GLY A 335 -10.46 -23.46 -0.49
CA GLY A 335 -9.40 -24.19 0.20
C GLY A 335 -8.22 -23.35 0.69
N GLY A 336 -8.13 -22.08 0.31
CA GLY A 336 -7.11 -21.17 0.84
C GLY A 336 -7.57 -20.46 2.12
N CYS A 337 -6.62 -20.03 2.94
CA CYS A 337 -6.90 -19.31 4.18
C CYS A 337 -6.04 -18.05 4.34
N ALA A 338 -6.64 -16.99 4.88
CA ALA A 338 -5.96 -15.79 5.34
C ALA A 338 -5.53 -15.96 6.79
N GLY A 339 -4.31 -15.56 7.12
CA GLY A 339 -3.77 -15.58 8.48
C GLY A 339 -3.36 -14.21 8.96
N LEU A 340 -3.45 -13.99 10.27
CA LEU A 340 -2.87 -12.85 10.95
C LEU A 340 -2.19 -13.31 12.24
N LEU A 341 -0.88 -13.10 12.33
CA LEU A 341 -0.13 -13.18 13.57
C LEU A 341 -0.03 -11.78 14.16
N ARG A 342 -0.60 -11.60 15.36
CA ARG A 342 -0.56 -10.34 16.11
C ARG A 342 0.29 -10.52 17.36
N THR A 343 1.27 -9.65 17.55
CA THR A 343 2.14 -9.60 18.74
C THR A 343 1.89 -8.34 19.55
N GLY A 344 2.26 -8.36 20.82
CA GLY A 344 2.13 -7.19 21.69
C GLY A 344 0.75 -7.14 22.34
N VAL A 345 0.48 -8.12 23.18
CA VAL A 345 -0.52 -8.00 24.26
C VAL A 345 -0.18 -6.80 25.16
N ALA A 346 -1.20 -6.12 25.68
CA ALA A 346 -1.09 -4.87 26.43
C ALA A 346 0.05 -4.89 27.48
N GLY A 347 0.93 -3.87 27.43
CA GLY A 347 2.06 -3.70 28.35
C GLY A 347 3.45 -3.96 27.75
N SER A 348 3.56 -4.41 26.49
CA SER A 348 4.86 -4.61 25.84
C SER A 348 5.49 -3.28 25.37
N PRO A 349 6.74 -2.95 25.74
CA PRO A 349 7.44 -1.76 25.26
C PRO A 349 7.84 -1.84 23.78
N THR A 350 7.68 -3.00 23.13
CA THR A 350 8.19 -3.28 21.77
C THR A 350 7.22 -2.95 20.63
N GLY A 351 6.04 -2.38 20.94
CA GLY A 351 5.01 -2.05 19.95
C GLY A 351 4.18 -3.25 19.52
N THR A 352 3.03 -2.99 18.88
CA THR A 352 2.20 -4.02 18.25
C THR A 352 2.72 -4.31 16.85
N TRP A 353 2.81 -5.59 16.49
CA TRP A 353 3.20 -6.03 15.16
C TRP A 353 2.16 -6.98 14.63
N ASP A 354 1.81 -6.78 13.36
CA ASP A 354 0.83 -7.59 12.66
C ASP A 354 1.47 -8.13 11.38
N THR A 355 1.58 -9.45 11.29
CA THR A 355 2.06 -10.11 10.08
C THR A 355 0.95 -10.95 9.47
N SER A 356 0.60 -10.65 8.21
CA SER A 356 -0.37 -11.44 7.47
C SER A 356 0.31 -12.61 6.77
N GLY A 357 -0.42 -13.71 6.62
CA GLY A 357 0.04 -14.91 5.91
C GLY A 357 -1.09 -15.55 5.11
N ILE A 358 -0.73 -16.53 4.29
CA ILE A 358 -1.67 -17.36 3.54
C ILE A 358 -1.34 -18.82 3.84
N GLY A 359 -2.37 -19.65 3.96
CA GLY A 359 -2.23 -21.07 4.21
C GLY A 359 -3.46 -21.86 3.81
N GLN A 360 -3.65 -22.99 4.47
CA GLN A 360 -4.70 -23.98 4.26
C GLN A 360 -5.43 -24.30 5.59
N PRO A 361 -6.59 -24.99 5.56
CA PRO A 361 -7.39 -25.26 6.77
C PRO A 361 -6.67 -26.06 7.84
N ASP A 362 -5.62 -26.79 7.49
CA ASP A 362 -4.82 -27.61 8.39
C ASP A 362 -3.35 -27.18 8.49
N LEU A 363 -2.94 -26.12 7.79
CA LEU A 363 -1.59 -25.58 7.88
C LEU A 363 -1.56 -24.06 7.68
N MET A 364 -0.96 -23.35 8.62
CA MET A 364 -0.62 -21.94 8.50
C MET A 364 0.87 -21.73 8.68
N VAL A 365 1.47 -20.93 7.81
CA VAL A 365 2.87 -20.48 7.93
C VAL A 365 2.89 -18.96 7.89
N VAL A 366 3.30 -18.34 8.99
CA VAL A 366 3.32 -16.87 9.10
C VAL A 366 4.70 -16.41 9.53
N ARG A 367 5.23 -15.39 8.87
CA ARG A 367 6.52 -14.81 9.23
C ARG A 367 6.47 -14.17 10.62
N LEU A 368 7.55 -14.32 11.38
CA LEU A 368 7.70 -13.66 12.67
C LEU A 368 8.25 -12.24 12.51
N PRO A 369 7.83 -11.28 13.36
CA PRO A 369 8.39 -9.93 13.37
C PRO A 369 9.84 -9.95 13.91
N GLY A 370 10.74 -9.18 13.29
CA GLY A 370 12.12 -9.03 13.81
C GLY A 370 13.15 -8.46 12.85
N VAL A 371 14.21 -7.90 13.44
CA VAL A 371 15.38 -7.36 12.72
C VAL A 371 16.16 -8.53 12.12
N GLY A 372 16.18 -8.63 10.79
CA GLY A 372 16.90 -9.69 10.08
C GLY A 372 16.01 -10.78 9.47
N ALA A 373 14.68 -10.68 9.57
CA ALA A 373 13.71 -11.54 8.86
C ALA A 373 13.83 -13.05 9.09
N ALA A 374 14.56 -13.51 10.10
CA ALA A 374 14.75 -14.94 10.33
C ALA A 374 13.62 -15.46 11.21
N GLY A 375 12.64 -16.14 10.60
CA GLY A 375 11.73 -17.00 11.33
C GLY A 375 10.30 -17.07 10.79
N VAL A 376 9.70 -18.24 10.95
CA VAL A 376 8.28 -18.51 10.69
C VAL A 376 7.64 -19.20 11.89
N LEU A 377 6.38 -18.89 12.14
CA LEU A 377 5.48 -19.71 12.95
C LEU A 377 4.78 -20.69 12.02
N VAL A 378 4.90 -21.98 12.31
CA VAL A 378 4.15 -23.06 11.67
C VAL A 378 3.04 -23.47 12.64
N ALA A 379 1.80 -23.56 12.16
CA ALA A 379 0.67 -24.09 12.91
C ALA A 379 -0.09 -25.10 12.04
N GLY A 380 0.08 -26.38 12.37
CA GLY A 380 -0.51 -27.53 11.71
C GLY A 380 -1.69 -28.14 12.49
N PRO A 381 -2.11 -29.38 12.17
CA PRO A 381 -3.08 -30.12 12.98
C PRO A 381 -2.49 -30.47 14.35
N PRO A 382 -3.31 -30.64 15.42
CA PRO A 382 -2.82 -30.90 16.78
C PRO A 382 -1.95 -32.16 16.93
N ALA A 383 -2.09 -33.13 16.02
CA ALA A 383 -1.29 -34.36 16.02
C ALA A 383 0.13 -34.17 15.45
N ALA A 384 0.40 -33.05 14.77
CA ALA A 384 1.74 -32.76 14.27
C ALA A 384 2.68 -32.42 15.44
N ALA A 385 3.78 -33.15 15.51
CA ALA A 385 4.80 -33.02 16.56
C ALA A 385 6.12 -32.46 16.04
N ARG A 386 6.34 -32.46 14.72
CA ARG A 386 7.54 -31.91 14.08
C ARG A 386 7.21 -31.28 12.73
N ALA A 387 7.93 -30.22 12.38
CA ALA A 387 7.91 -29.63 11.04
C ALA A 387 9.30 -29.64 10.40
N GLU A 388 9.32 -29.76 9.08
CA GLU A 388 10.48 -29.50 8.22
C GLU A 388 10.09 -28.48 7.16
N LEU A 389 10.95 -27.49 6.95
CA LEU A 389 10.81 -26.43 5.96
C LEU A 389 11.84 -26.67 4.87
N LEU A 390 11.38 -26.75 3.63
CA LEU A 390 12.22 -27.13 2.49
C LEU A 390 12.26 -26.02 1.44
N ASP A 391 13.35 -25.97 0.68
CA ASP A 391 13.53 -25.07 -0.46
C ASP A 391 13.09 -25.68 -1.80
N GLU A 392 13.35 -24.99 -2.91
CA GLU A 392 12.99 -25.44 -4.28
C GLU A 392 13.67 -26.75 -4.71
N ARG A 393 14.73 -27.16 -4.00
CA ARG A 393 15.48 -28.39 -4.27
C ARG A 393 15.10 -29.53 -3.34
N ASP A 394 14.08 -29.34 -2.50
CA ASP A 394 13.72 -30.23 -1.42
C ASP A 394 14.82 -30.39 -0.34
N ASP A 395 15.72 -29.42 -0.23
CA ASP A 395 16.70 -29.38 0.86
C ASP A 395 16.04 -28.84 2.14
N VAL A 396 16.26 -29.51 3.27
CA VAL A 396 15.72 -29.07 4.58
C VAL A 396 16.49 -27.85 5.05
N LEU A 397 15.82 -26.68 5.03
CA LEU A 397 16.36 -25.41 5.50
C LEU A 397 16.32 -25.30 7.02
N ALA A 398 15.24 -25.79 7.63
CA ALA A 398 15.03 -25.80 9.06
C ALA A 398 14.04 -26.91 9.44
N GLY A 399 14.17 -27.43 10.66
CA GLY A 399 13.19 -28.34 11.25
C GLY A 399 13.20 -28.21 12.77
N GLY A 400 12.10 -28.59 13.39
CA GLY A 400 11.95 -28.50 14.83
C GLY A 400 10.62 -29.06 15.32
N ASP A 401 10.56 -29.22 16.63
CA ASP A 401 9.39 -29.77 17.31
C ASP A 401 8.23 -28.76 17.30
N LEU A 402 7.01 -29.30 17.31
CA LEU A 402 5.76 -28.58 17.40
C LEU A 402 5.06 -28.96 18.70
N ASP A 403 4.68 -27.97 19.49
CA ASP A 403 3.87 -28.16 20.68
C ASP A 403 2.40 -28.00 20.30
N ALA A 404 1.61 -29.05 20.52
CA ALA A 404 0.20 -29.14 20.11
C ALA A 404 -0.05 -28.70 18.64
N GLY A 405 0.85 -29.07 17.73
CA GLY A 405 0.76 -28.72 16.30
C GLY A 405 1.36 -27.38 15.91
N ALA A 406 1.93 -26.59 16.84
CA ALA A 406 2.51 -25.28 16.52
C ALA A 406 3.94 -25.10 17.01
N GLY A 407 4.77 -24.39 16.24
CA GLY A 407 6.16 -24.14 16.59
C GLY A 407 6.81 -23.06 15.73
N ALA A 408 7.79 -22.37 16.31
CA ALA A 408 8.54 -21.31 15.65
C ALA A 408 9.90 -21.83 15.20
N LEU A 409 10.22 -21.62 13.91
CA LEU A 409 11.44 -22.12 13.28
C LEU A 409 12.25 -20.94 12.74
N LEU A 410 13.56 -20.95 12.98
CA LEU A 410 14.47 -19.91 12.51
C LEU A 410 14.91 -20.21 11.07
N VAL A 411 14.41 -19.43 10.11
CA VAL A 411 14.68 -19.61 8.67
C VAL A 411 14.47 -18.29 7.92
N ASP A 412 15.09 -18.09 6.76
CA ASP A 412 14.66 -17.04 5.85
C ASP A 412 13.34 -17.47 5.17
N PRO A 413 12.19 -16.83 5.47
CA PRO A 413 10.90 -17.22 4.93
C PRO A 413 10.83 -17.12 3.40
N ARG A 414 11.76 -16.41 2.76
CA ARG A 414 11.82 -16.28 1.29
C ARG A 414 12.36 -17.53 0.61
N GLN A 415 13.06 -18.40 1.35
CA GLN A 415 13.65 -19.63 0.83
C GLN A 415 12.71 -20.83 0.99
N VAL A 416 11.74 -20.75 1.90
CA VAL A 416 10.81 -21.85 2.19
C VAL A 416 9.77 -21.96 1.08
N VAL A 417 9.70 -23.10 0.40
CA VAL A 417 8.68 -23.37 -0.63
C VAL A 417 7.80 -24.58 -0.32
N ARG A 418 8.15 -25.37 0.70
CA ARG A 418 7.41 -26.56 1.10
C ARG A 418 7.54 -26.78 2.60
N VAL A 419 6.48 -27.32 3.20
CA VAL A 419 6.43 -27.70 4.62
C VAL A 419 5.97 -29.14 4.74
N ARG A 420 6.74 -29.95 5.45
CA ARG A 420 6.36 -31.29 5.87
C ARG A 420 6.08 -31.31 7.36
N LEU A 421 4.98 -31.93 7.74
CA LEU A 421 4.58 -32.12 9.13
C LEU A 421 4.59 -33.61 9.46
N TYR A 422 5.16 -33.95 10.61
CA TYR A 422 5.26 -35.32 11.10
C TYR A 422 4.58 -35.44 12.46
N ASP A 423 4.05 -36.62 12.77
CA ASP A 423 3.52 -36.94 14.10
C ASP A 423 4.64 -37.37 15.07
N GLN A 424 4.27 -37.78 16.29
CA GLN A 424 5.23 -38.20 17.32
C GLN A 424 6.02 -39.45 16.96
N VAL A 425 5.52 -40.30 16.06
CA VAL A 425 6.22 -41.52 15.61
C VAL A 425 7.04 -41.29 14.34
N GLY A 426 7.05 -40.06 13.82
CA GLY A 426 7.77 -39.67 12.61
C GLY A 426 7.03 -39.98 11.31
N SER A 427 5.73 -40.30 11.36
CA SER A 427 4.93 -40.49 10.14
C SER A 427 4.56 -39.13 9.54
N LEU A 428 4.63 -39.03 8.22
CA LEU A 428 4.24 -37.83 7.49
C LEU A 428 2.72 -37.60 7.60
N VAL A 429 2.33 -36.51 8.25
CA VAL A 429 0.94 -36.07 8.42
C VAL A 429 0.50 -35.20 7.23
N ARG A 430 1.41 -34.31 6.79
CA ARG A 430 1.19 -33.38 5.67
C ARG A 430 2.47 -33.06 4.92
N ASP A 431 2.32 -32.84 3.62
CA ASP A 431 3.33 -32.27 2.74
C ASP A 431 2.64 -31.23 1.85
N VAL A 432 2.95 -29.95 2.08
CA VAL A 432 2.26 -28.84 1.43
C VAL A 432 3.28 -27.92 0.79
N GLN A 433 3.09 -27.64 -0.50
CA GLN A 433 3.83 -26.58 -1.17
C GLN A 433 3.31 -25.23 -0.67
N VAL A 434 4.17 -24.46 -0.01
CA VAL A 434 3.87 -23.10 0.42
C VAL A 434 4.55 -22.15 -0.55
N ARG A 435 3.80 -21.29 -1.25
CA ARG A 435 4.43 -20.14 -1.89
C ARG A 435 4.50 -19.05 -0.84
N PRO A 436 5.69 -18.64 -0.36
CA PRO A 436 5.80 -17.56 0.60
C PRO A 436 5.52 -16.25 -0.12
N GLN A 437 4.25 -15.98 -0.44
CA GLN A 437 3.79 -14.65 -0.76
C GLN A 437 3.63 -13.86 0.55
N VAL A 438 4.76 -13.71 1.26
CA VAL A 438 4.87 -12.88 2.46
C VAL A 438 5.07 -11.43 2.00
N ALA A 439 4.12 -10.91 1.23
CA ALA A 439 4.01 -9.48 1.05
C ALA A 439 3.63 -8.89 2.41
N ALA A 440 4.44 -7.97 2.92
CA ALA A 440 4.31 -7.42 4.28
C ALA A 440 2.97 -6.70 4.54
N SER A 441 2.13 -6.49 3.52
CA SER A 441 0.93 -5.67 3.65
C SER A 441 -0.37 -6.20 3.00
N ASN A 442 -0.37 -7.07 1.99
CA ASN A 442 -1.60 -7.36 1.22
C ASN A 442 -1.69 -8.79 0.66
N PHE A 443 -1.99 -9.80 1.50
CA PHE A 443 -2.37 -11.19 1.12
C PHE A 443 -1.87 -11.67 -0.26
N GLY A 444 -0.56 -11.54 -0.52
CA GLY A 444 0.12 -12.06 -1.71
C GLY A 444 -0.17 -11.43 -3.08
N GLU A 445 -1.09 -10.48 -3.23
CA GLU A 445 -1.33 -9.91 -4.56
C GLU A 445 -0.20 -8.97 -5.00
N PRO A 446 0.40 -9.20 -6.18
CA PRO A 446 1.36 -8.25 -6.75
C PRO A 446 0.61 -6.96 -7.12
N ASP A 447 1.06 -5.84 -6.58
CA ASP A 447 0.69 -4.52 -7.09
C ASP A 447 1.39 -4.33 -8.44
N ILE A 448 0.63 -4.39 -9.53
CA ILE A 448 1.11 -3.96 -10.86
C ILE A 448 0.91 -2.44 -10.90
N ARG A 449 2.00 -1.68 -10.80
CA ARG A 449 2.01 -0.21 -10.87
C ARG A 449 2.86 0.29 -12.00
#